data_AF-A0A4Q9KTQ4-F1
#
_entry.id   AF-A0A4Q9KTQ4-F1
#
_cell.length_a   1.000
_cell.length_b   1.000
_cell.length_c   1.000
_cell.angle_alpha   90.00
_cell.angle_beta   90.00
_cell.angle_gamma   90.00
#
_symmetry.space_group_name_H-M   'P 1'
#
loop_
_entity.id
_entity.type
_entity.pdbx_description
1 polymer ?
#
loop_
_entity_poly.entity_id
_entity_poly.type
_entity_poly.pdbx_seq_one_letter_code
_entity_poly.pdbx_strand_id
1 'polypeptide(L)'
;MSNSSANREKCQLEKINENTNNDTSEFLLEELLDYLFETYYIYIKSIIQIQSIEIDGSNDKASEIMSILSCNAHQKLVIFRKIASLNLALTYYYDFNKNHNTESLFSSLDDIPLAFFERETVLNELMLKICRKATEESKYNLIDIFNSFIVTNVKNMQSDYSKIKNLCQP
;
A
#
# COMPACT_ATOMS: atom_id res chain seq x y z
N MET A 1 -18.98 11.41 12.94
CA MET A 1 -18.86 10.81 11.59
C MET A 1 -17.54 10.07 11.57
N SER A 2 -17.56 8.74 11.54
CA SER A 2 -16.33 7.95 11.56
C SER A 2 -15.65 8.03 10.19
N ASN A 3 -14.46 8.65 10.14
CA ASN A 3 -13.53 8.48 9.03
C ASN A 3 -12.98 7.06 9.12
N SER A 4 -13.70 6.06 8.60
CA SER A 4 -13.13 4.72 8.45
C SER A 4 -12.08 4.74 7.33
N SER A 5 -11.01 3.99 7.51
CA SER A 5 -10.04 3.66 6.45
C SER A 5 -10.75 3.21 5.16
N ALA A 6 -11.80 2.40 5.27
CA ALA A 6 -12.59 1.97 4.11
C ALA A 6 -13.17 3.11 3.25
N ASN A 7 -13.61 4.23 3.84
CA ASN A 7 -14.11 5.36 3.05
C ASN A 7 -12.99 6.09 2.30
N ARG A 8 -11.78 6.14 2.87
CA ARG A 8 -10.63 6.79 2.27
C ARG A 8 -10.10 5.97 1.10
N GLU A 9 -9.93 4.68 1.29
CA GLU A 9 -9.41 3.75 0.29
C GLU A 9 -10.36 3.71 -0.91
N LYS A 10 -11.68 3.75 -0.65
CA LYS A 10 -12.71 3.92 -1.68
C LYS A 10 -12.60 5.25 -2.43
N CYS A 11 -12.48 6.39 -1.73
CA CYS A 11 -12.27 7.68 -2.39
C CYS A 11 -10.98 7.72 -3.22
N GLN A 12 -9.94 6.99 -2.80
CA GLN A 12 -8.68 6.91 -3.53
C GLN A 12 -8.81 6.06 -4.79
N LEU A 13 -9.51 4.93 -4.71
CA LEU A 13 -9.93 4.14 -5.88
C LEU A 13 -10.78 4.94 -6.85
N GLU A 14 -11.73 5.74 -6.35
CA GLU A 14 -12.54 6.64 -7.18
C GLU A 14 -11.66 7.65 -7.92
N LYS A 15 -10.72 8.31 -7.24
CA LYS A 15 -9.73 9.22 -7.86
C LYS A 15 -8.81 8.54 -8.88
N ILE A 16 -8.38 7.30 -8.61
CA ILE A 16 -7.55 6.54 -9.56
C ILE A 16 -8.36 6.22 -10.82
N ASN A 17 -9.63 5.87 -10.66
CA ASN A 17 -10.53 5.51 -11.75
C ASN A 17 -11.07 6.73 -12.52
N GLU A 18 -11.03 7.92 -11.93
CA GLU A 18 -11.22 9.18 -12.66
C GLU A 18 -10.05 9.36 -13.65
N ASN A 19 -10.34 9.11 -14.93
CA ASN A 19 -9.41 9.30 -16.03
C ASN A 19 -9.18 10.80 -16.27
N THR A 20 -8.31 11.42 -15.47
CA THR A 20 -7.83 12.77 -15.70
C THR A 20 -6.78 12.72 -16.81
N ASN A 21 -7.16 13.13 -18.02
CA ASN A 21 -6.27 13.20 -19.21
C ASN A 21 -4.98 14.03 -18.99
N ASN A 22 -4.89 14.79 -17.90
CA ASN A 22 -3.79 15.68 -17.58
C ASN A 22 -2.74 15.08 -16.63
N ASP A 23 -2.95 13.89 -16.05
CA ASP A 23 -1.95 13.28 -15.17
C ASP A 23 -0.73 12.86 -16.00
N THR A 24 0.48 13.21 -15.56
CA THR A 24 1.73 12.70 -16.13
C THR A 24 2.17 11.44 -15.37
N SER A 25 2.98 10.58 -16.00
CA SER A 25 3.54 9.43 -15.27
C SER A 25 4.42 9.88 -14.08
N GLU A 26 5.03 11.05 -14.14
CA GLU A 26 5.79 11.65 -13.04
C GLU A 26 4.90 12.00 -11.85
N PHE A 27 3.77 12.68 -12.08
CA PHE A 27 2.80 12.98 -11.02
C PHE A 27 2.29 11.70 -10.34
N LEU A 28 1.92 10.69 -11.14
CA LEU A 28 1.45 9.40 -10.60
C LEU A 28 2.54 8.65 -9.83
N LEU A 29 3.81 8.81 -10.21
CA LEU A 29 4.94 8.25 -9.47
C LEU A 29 5.08 8.90 -8.08
N GLU A 30 4.87 10.20 -7.96
CA GLU A 30 4.87 10.89 -6.66
C GLU A 30 3.73 10.39 -5.77
N GLU A 31 2.51 10.27 -6.31
CA GLU A 31 1.38 9.71 -5.57
C GLU A 31 1.65 8.27 -5.11
N LEU A 32 2.32 7.48 -5.94
CA LEU A 32 2.69 6.12 -5.59
C LEU A 32 3.76 6.08 -4.49
N LEU A 33 4.76 6.95 -4.55
CA LEU A 33 5.79 7.04 -3.51
C LEU A 33 5.17 7.44 -2.17
N ASP A 34 4.22 8.37 -2.17
CA ASP A 34 3.44 8.74 -0.98
C ASP A 34 2.69 7.54 -0.43
N TYR A 35 1.95 6.84 -1.30
CA TYR A 35 1.11 5.72 -0.90
C TYR A 35 1.93 4.52 -0.38
N LEU A 36 3.08 4.24 -1.00
CA LEU A 36 4.02 3.20 -0.55
C LEU A 36 4.58 3.49 0.83
N PHE A 37 5.04 4.73 1.06
CA PHE A 37 5.61 5.12 2.34
C PHE A 37 4.55 5.15 3.44
N GLU A 38 3.37 5.67 3.14
CA GLU A 38 2.26 5.68 4.08
C GLU A 38 1.84 4.25 4.45
N THR A 39 1.71 3.36 3.46
CA THR A 39 1.35 1.94 3.70
C THR A 39 2.41 1.24 4.55
N TYR A 40 3.70 1.47 4.27
CA TYR A 40 4.79 0.99 5.13
C TYR A 40 4.60 1.44 6.58
N TYR A 41 4.44 2.74 6.80
CA TYR A 41 4.34 3.30 8.15
C TYR A 41 3.12 2.75 8.89
N ILE A 42 2.00 2.68 8.20
CA ILE A 42 0.74 2.18 8.74
C ILE A 42 0.86 0.72 9.17
N TYR A 43 1.46 -0.15 8.36
CA TYR A 43 1.70 -1.54 8.75
C TYR A 43 2.64 -1.64 9.97
N ILE A 44 3.68 -0.81 10.05
CA ILE A 44 4.53 -0.75 11.25
C ILE A 44 3.75 -0.30 12.48
N LYS A 45 2.90 0.73 12.36
CA LYS A 45 2.07 1.21 13.47
C LYS A 45 1.06 0.16 13.92
N SER A 46 0.45 -0.55 12.98
CA SER A 46 -0.44 -1.67 13.22
C SER A 46 0.26 -2.81 13.98
N ILE A 47 1.50 -3.14 13.61
CA ILE A 47 2.32 -4.12 14.36
C ILE A 47 2.56 -3.64 15.80
N ILE A 48 2.97 -2.39 15.99
CA ILE A 48 3.19 -1.82 17.33
C ILE A 48 1.91 -1.88 18.16
N GLN A 49 0.75 -1.58 17.55
CA GLN A 49 -0.53 -1.69 18.24
C GLN A 49 -0.88 -3.12 18.64
N ILE A 50 -0.70 -4.10 17.75
CA ILE A 50 -0.88 -5.53 18.05
C ILE A 50 0.06 -5.99 19.18
N GLN A 51 1.26 -5.39 19.29
CA GLN A 51 2.19 -5.67 20.40
C GLN A 51 1.80 -4.98 21.71
N SER A 52 1.28 -3.75 21.64
CA SER A 52 1.00 -2.91 22.82
C SER A 52 -0.35 -3.17 23.46
N ILE A 53 -1.34 -3.51 22.63
CA ILE A 53 -2.62 -4.01 23.05
C ILE A 53 -2.33 -5.51 23.16
N GLU A 54 -2.24 -6.05 24.38
CA GLU A 54 -2.50 -7.47 24.57
C GLU A 54 -3.91 -7.69 24.03
N ILE A 55 -4.05 -7.91 22.71
CA ILE A 55 -5.36 -8.16 22.13
C ILE A 55 -5.80 -9.43 22.82
N ASP A 56 -6.83 -9.31 23.67
CA ASP A 56 -7.36 -10.35 24.55
C ASP A 56 -7.32 -11.70 23.83
N GLY A 57 -6.33 -12.52 24.19
CA GLY A 57 -5.92 -13.67 23.38
C GLY A 57 -4.49 -13.56 22.89
N SER A 58 -3.53 -13.70 23.81
CA SER A 58 -2.17 -14.17 23.53
C SER A 58 -2.23 -15.50 22.76
N ASN A 59 -2.37 -15.40 21.43
CA ASN A 59 -2.58 -16.51 20.50
C ASN A 59 -1.49 -16.45 19.44
N ASP A 60 -0.92 -17.60 19.07
CA ASP A 60 0.07 -17.77 17.99
C ASP A 60 -0.30 -17.00 16.71
N LYS A 61 -1.60 -16.78 16.48
CA LYS A 61 -2.18 -15.99 15.39
C LYS A 61 -1.66 -14.55 15.32
N ALA A 62 -1.45 -13.86 16.46
CA ALA A 62 -0.99 -12.46 16.46
C ALA A 62 0.45 -12.33 15.92
N SER A 63 1.32 -13.28 16.28
CA SER A 63 2.69 -13.34 15.75
C SER A 63 2.71 -13.54 14.23
N GLU A 64 1.84 -14.43 13.74
CA GLU A 64 1.73 -14.70 12.30
C GLU A 64 1.17 -13.49 11.54
N ILE A 65 0.15 -12.81 12.06
CA ILE A 65 -0.38 -11.56 11.47
C ILE A 65 0.72 -10.49 11.41
N MET A 66 1.46 -10.28 12.51
CA MET A 66 2.57 -9.32 12.54
C MET A 66 3.66 -9.67 11.53
N SER A 67 3.98 -10.96 11.37
CA SER A 67 4.94 -11.44 10.38
C SER A 67 4.50 -11.10 8.95
N ILE A 68 3.22 -11.33 8.63
CA ILE A 68 2.67 -10.99 7.31
C ILE A 68 2.72 -9.48 7.06
N LEU A 69 2.27 -8.67 8.03
CA LEU A 69 2.31 -7.20 7.93
C LEU A 69 3.74 -6.69 7.80
N SER A 70 4.69 -7.28 8.53
CA SER A 70 6.12 -6.89 8.49
C SER A 70 6.73 -7.20 7.12
N CYS A 71 6.43 -8.38 6.57
CA CYS A 71 6.90 -8.78 5.24
C CYS A 71 6.37 -7.82 4.16
N ASN A 72 5.07 -7.48 4.22
CA ASN A 72 4.46 -6.54 3.29
C ASN A 72 4.99 -5.11 3.45
N ALA A 73 5.18 -4.64 4.68
CA ALA A 73 5.80 -3.33 4.96
C ALA A 73 7.21 -3.25 4.34
N HIS A 74 8.02 -4.28 4.55
CA HIS A 74 9.36 -4.35 3.97
C HIS A 74 9.32 -4.30 2.44
N GLN A 75 8.41 -5.05 1.81
CA GLN A 75 8.22 -5.00 0.35
C GLN A 75 7.87 -3.60 -0.14
N LYS A 76 6.99 -2.86 0.56
CA LYS A 76 6.63 -1.48 0.18
C LYS A 76 7.84 -0.56 0.25
N LEU A 77 8.65 -0.69 1.31
CA LEU A 77 9.89 0.08 1.45
C LEU A 77 10.91 -0.24 0.35
N VAL A 78 11.03 -1.50 -0.07
CA VAL A 78 11.90 -1.91 -1.17
C VAL A 78 11.43 -1.30 -2.50
N ILE A 79 10.14 -1.39 -2.80
CA ILE A 79 9.55 -0.79 -4.01
C ILE A 79 9.74 0.74 -3.99
N PHE A 80 9.44 1.38 -2.86
CA PHE A 80 9.65 2.81 -2.66
C PHE A 80 11.08 3.21 -3.00
N ARG A 81 12.08 2.53 -2.42
CA ARG A 81 13.50 2.82 -2.68
C ARG A 81 13.87 2.61 -4.15
N LYS A 82 13.37 1.54 -4.78
CA LYS A 82 13.66 1.25 -6.19
C LYS A 82 13.06 2.31 -7.10
N ILE A 83 11.84 2.77 -6.83
CA ILE A 83 11.20 3.85 -7.60
C ILE A 83 11.86 5.19 -7.34
N ALA A 84 12.15 5.53 -6.08
CA ALA A 84 12.83 6.78 -5.71
C ALA A 84 14.24 6.88 -6.31
N SER A 85 14.90 5.74 -6.55
CA SER A 85 16.19 5.69 -7.25
C SER A 85 16.09 5.94 -8.76
N LEU A 86 14.88 5.87 -9.32
CA LEU A 86 14.64 6.34 -10.67
C LEU A 86 14.66 7.86 -10.58
N ASN A 87 15.61 8.52 -11.24
CA ASN A 87 15.73 9.98 -11.34
C ASN A 87 14.49 10.71 -11.93
N LEU A 88 13.38 9.99 -12.12
CA LEU A 88 12.07 10.44 -12.56
C LEU A 88 11.24 11.08 -11.44
N ALA A 89 11.64 10.95 -10.17
CA ALA A 89 10.95 11.54 -9.02
C ALA A 89 11.95 12.22 -8.05
N LEU A 90 13.04 12.78 -8.56
CA LEU A 90 14.07 13.46 -7.76
C LEU A 90 13.48 14.60 -6.91
N THR A 91 12.54 15.37 -7.48
CA THR A 91 11.84 16.47 -6.82
C THR A 91 11.11 16.00 -5.56
N TYR A 92 10.44 14.85 -5.62
CA TYR A 92 9.78 14.24 -4.48
C TYR A 92 10.73 13.95 -3.32
N TYR A 93 11.96 13.49 -3.58
CA TYR A 93 12.93 13.18 -2.52
C TYR A 93 13.40 14.44 -1.79
N TYR A 94 13.53 15.56 -2.50
CA TYR A 94 13.93 16.85 -1.93
C TYR A 94 12.80 17.53 -1.15
N ASP A 95 11.55 17.32 -1.57
CA ASP A 95 10.35 17.92 -0.96
C ASP A 95 9.60 16.97 -0.03
N PHE A 96 10.22 15.84 0.36
CA PHE A 96 9.60 14.82 1.22
C PHE A 96 9.39 15.36 2.65
N ASN A 97 8.35 16.16 2.82
CA ASN A 97 7.91 16.75 4.07
C ASN A 97 6.37 16.87 4.04
N LYS A 98 5.70 15.74 3.80
CA LYS A 98 4.24 15.67 3.73
C LYS A 98 3.68 15.17 5.07
N ASN A 99 2.57 15.78 5.48
CA ASN A 99 1.75 15.29 6.58
C ASN A 99 1.03 14.00 6.14
N HIS A 100 1.74 12.88 6.20
CA HIS A 100 1.13 11.59 5.92
C HIS A 100 0.08 11.28 6.99
N ASN A 101 -1.12 10.91 6.55
CA ASN A 101 -2.09 10.35 7.47
C ASN A 101 -1.62 8.94 7.84
N THR A 102 -1.12 8.81 9.05
CA THR A 102 -0.52 7.60 9.60
C THR A 102 -1.37 7.01 10.72
N GLU A 103 -2.68 7.29 10.71
CA GLU A 103 -3.62 6.63 11.61
C GLU A 103 -3.59 5.11 11.42
N SER A 104 -3.90 4.37 12.48
CA SER A 104 -3.93 2.92 12.37
C SER A 104 -5.05 2.48 11.43
N LEU A 105 -4.83 1.34 10.79
CA LEU A 105 -5.79 0.74 9.89
C LEU A 105 -7.06 0.22 10.54
N PHE A 106 -6.98 -0.12 11.83
CA PHE A 106 -7.99 -0.92 12.48
C PHE A 106 -8.16 -0.55 13.95
N SER A 107 -9.40 -0.73 14.41
CA SER A 107 -9.79 -0.68 15.82
C SER A 107 -9.74 -2.06 16.49
N SER A 108 -9.80 -3.14 15.71
CA SER A 108 -9.86 -4.54 16.17
C SER A 108 -9.17 -5.51 15.19
N LEU A 109 -8.93 -6.77 15.58
CA LEU A 109 -8.38 -7.80 14.69
C LEU A 109 -9.29 -8.08 13.47
N ASP A 110 -10.61 -7.99 13.65
CA ASP A 110 -11.60 -8.29 12.61
C ASP A 110 -11.54 -7.30 11.44
N ASP A 111 -11.03 -6.09 11.68
CA ASP A 111 -10.90 -5.04 10.68
C ASP A 111 -9.65 -5.24 9.79
N ILE A 112 -8.64 -5.98 10.28
CA ILE A 112 -7.33 -6.14 9.62
C ILE A 112 -7.46 -6.72 8.20
N PRO A 113 -8.21 -7.81 7.94
CA PRO A 113 -8.26 -8.40 6.61
C PRO A 113 -8.81 -7.44 5.55
N LEU A 114 -9.88 -6.72 5.88
CA LEU A 114 -10.52 -5.78 4.95
C LEU A 114 -9.58 -4.60 4.65
N ALA A 115 -9.03 -3.99 5.70
CA ALA A 115 -8.09 -2.88 5.58
C ALA A 115 -6.83 -3.26 4.77
N PHE A 116 -6.29 -4.46 4.99
CA PHE A 116 -5.19 -4.99 4.21
C PHE A 116 -5.56 -5.11 2.73
N PHE A 117 -6.71 -5.74 2.44
CA PHE A 117 -7.17 -5.96 1.07
C PHE A 117 -7.39 -4.65 0.30
N GLU A 118 -8.07 -3.68 0.91
CA GLU A 118 -8.37 -2.40 0.27
C GLU A 118 -7.10 -1.64 -0.11
N ARG A 119 -6.12 -1.60 0.81
CA ARG A 119 -4.84 -0.91 0.55
C ARG A 119 -4.00 -1.56 -0.52
N GLU A 120 -3.87 -2.89 -0.48
CA GLU A 120 -3.14 -3.62 -1.50
C GLU A 120 -3.83 -3.48 -2.87
N THR A 121 -5.16 -3.39 -2.90
CA THR A 121 -5.92 -3.12 -4.13
C THR A 121 -5.59 -1.74 -4.70
N VAL A 122 -5.69 -0.68 -3.87
CA VAL A 122 -5.37 0.70 -4.28
C VAL A 122 -3.95 0.79 -4.84
N LEU A 123 -2.98 0.15 -4.16
CA LEU A 123 -1.58 0.14 -4.60
C LEU A 123 -1.43 -0.49 -5.99
N ASN A 124 -2.03 -1.67 -6.21
CA ASN A 124 -1.95 -2.36 -7.50
C ASN A 124 -2.64 -1.58 -8.62
N GLU A 125 -3.80 -0.98 -8.36
CA GLU A 125 -4.50 -0.12 -9.33
C GLU A 125 -3.67 1.11 -9.70
N LEU A 126 -3.01 1.76 -8.72
CA LEU A 126 -2.13 2.88 -8.99
C LEU A 126 -0.92 2.49 -9.86
N MET A 127 -0.31 1.34 -9.59
CA MET A 127 0.75 0.79 -10.45
C MET A 127 0.27 0.50 -11.88
N LEU A 128 -0.94 -0.04 -12.03
CA LEU A 128 -1.56 -0.28 -13.34
C LEU A 128 -1.85 1.03 -14.09
N LYS A 129 -2.34 2.07 -13.40
CA LYS A 129 -2.55 3.41 -13.96
C LYS A 129 -1.22 3.99 -14.48
N ILE A 130 -0.14 3.85 -13.72
CA ILE A 130 1.21 4.26 -14.16
C ILE A 130 1.64 3.49 -15.41
N CYS A 131 1.44 2.18 -15.49
CA CYS A 131 1.76 1.41 -16.70
C CYS A 131 0.99 1.91 -17.94
N ARG A 132 -0.31 2.21 -17.80
CA ARG A 132 -1.12 2.77 -18.89
C ARG A 132 -0.56 4.11 -19.34
N LYS A 133 -0.28 5.02 -18.40
CA LYS A 133 0.28 6.34 -18.71
C LYS A 133 1.68 6.26 -19.31
N ALA A 134 2.53 5.39 -18.78
CA ALA A 134 3.86 5.13 -19.34
C ALA A 134 3.79 4.60 -20.78
N THR A 135 2.75 3.84 -21.13
CA THR A 135 2.52 3.39 -22.51
C THR A 135 2.18 4.56 -23.43
N GLU A 136 1.28 5.46 -23.00
CA GLU A 136 0.95 6.69 -23.73
C GLU A 136 2.18 7.58 -23.95
N GLU A 137 3.07 7.64 -22.95
CA GLU A 137 4.30 8.44 -22.97
C GLU A 137 5.51 7.69 -23.58
N SER A 138 5.32 6.48 -24.12
CA SER A 138 6.40 5.64 -24.68
C SER A 138 7.57 5.35 -23.72
N LYS A 139 7.30 5.30 -22.41
CA LYS A 139 8.27 5.02 -21.34
C LYS A 139 8.35 3.51 -21.03
N TYR A 140 8.74 2.71 -22.01
CA TYR A 140 8.71 1.24 -21.90
C TYR A 140 9.53 0.66 -20.74
N ASN A 141 10.69 1.24 -20.41
CA ASN A 141 11.48 0.82 -19.26
C ASN A 141 10.70 0.91 -17.94
N LEU A 142 9.80 1.90 -17.82
CA LEU A 142 8.96 2.07 -16.63
C LEU A 142 7.91 0.95 -16.54
N ILE A 143 7.33 0.56 -17.67
CA ILE A 143 6.37 -0.54 -17.78
C ILE A 143 7.01 -1.86 -17.31
N ASP A 144 8.23 -2.16 -17.77
CA ASP A 144 8.94 -3.40 -17.39
C ASP A 144 9.21 -3.45 -15.88
N ILE A 145 9.61 -2.32 -15.29
CA ILE A 145 9.82 -2.19 -13.85
C ILE A 145 8.51 -2.48 -13.10
N PHE A 146 7.39 -1.84 -13.49
CA PHE A 146 6.12 -2.02 -12.79
C PHE A 146 5.51 -3.39 -12.98
N ASN A 147 5.60 -3.98 -14.16
CA ASN A 147 5.14 -5.35 -14.39
C ASN A 147 5.83 -6.35 -13.45
N SER A 148 7.13 -6.15 -13.15
CA SER A 148 7.85 -6.98 -12.18
C SER A 148 7.29 -6.87 -10.76
N PHE A 149 6.78 -5.69 -10.38
CA PHE A 149 6.17 -5.47 -9.07
C PHE A 149 4.73 -5.98 -9.01
N ILE A 150 3.90 -5.66 -9.99
CA ILE A 150 2.47 -5.99 -10.02
C ILE A 150 2.27 -7.51 -9.92
N VAL A 151 3.02 -8.29 -10.72
CA VAL A 151 2.92 -9.76 -10.70
C VAL A 151 3.21 -10.32 -9.31
N THR A 152 4.25 -9.79 -8.66
CA THR A 152 4.65 -10.22 -7.32
C THR A 152 3.63 -9.77 -6.26
N ASN A 153 3.18 -8.51 -6.32
CA ASN A 153 2.24 -7.93 -5.37
C ASN A 153 0.88 -8.59 -5.41
N VAL A 154 0.31 -8.86 -6.60
CA VAL A 154 -1.00 -9.52 -6.73
C VAL A 154 -0.95 -10.93 -6.13
N LYS A 155 0.12 -11.68 -6.40
CA LYS A 155 0.30 -13.03 -5.84
C LYS A 155 0.43 -12.99 -4.31
N ASN A 156 1.23 -12.06 -3.78
CA ASN A 156 1.42 -11.91 -2.34
C ASN A 156 0.12 -11.46 -1.68
N MET A 157 -0.55 -10.45 -2.21
CA MET A 157 -1.84 -9.94 -1.73
C MET A 157 -2.87 -11.06 -1.60
N GLN A 158 -3.03 -11.92 -2.62
CA GLN A 158 -3.99 -13.03 -2.56
C GLN A 158 -3.64 -14.05 -1.46
N SER A 159 -2.38 -14.47 -1.40
CA SER A 159 -1.90 -15.42 -0.38
C SER A 159 -2.05 -14.85 1.03
N ASP A 160 -1.59 -13.62 1.23
CA ASP A 160 -1.49 -12.98 2.54
C ASP A 160 -2.87 -12.54 3.04
N TYR A 161 -3.74 -12.05 2.17
CA TYR A 161 -5.14 -11.80 2.52
C TYR A 161 -5.83 -13.08 2.98
N SER A 162 -5.65 -14.19 2.26
CA SER A 162 -6.24 -15.47 2.67
C SER A 162 -5.76 -15.92 4.04
N LYS A 163 -4.47 -15.74 4.35
CA LYS A 163 -3.91 -16.09 5.66
C LYS A 163 -4.44 -15.17 6.76
N ILE A 164 -4.32 -13.85 6.58
CA ILE A 164 -4.81 -12.84 7.53
C ILE A 164 -6.29 -13.07 7.83
N LYS A 165 -7.11 -13.30 6.80
CA LYS A 165 -8.54 -13.56 6.97
C LYS A 165 -8.82 -14.77 7.87
N ASN A 166 -8.07 -15.86 7.72
CA ASN A 166 -8.24 -17.05 8.56
C ASN A 166 -7.74 -16.82 10.00
N LEU A 167 -6.68 -16.02 10.17
CA LEU A 167 -6.10 -15.71 11.47
C LEU A 167 -6.96 -14.74 12.28
N CYS A 168 -7.68 -13.84 11.61
CA CYS A 168 -8.59 -12.89 12.25
C CYS A 168 -10.01 -13.44 12.44
N GLN A 169 -10.30 -14.68 12.06
CA GLN A 169 -11.59 -15.31 12.36
C GLN A 169 -11.58 -15.94 13.77
N PRO A 170 -12.70 -15.80 14.53
CA PRO A 170 -12.86 -16.39 15.86
C PRO A 170 -12.72 -17.92 15.83
#